data_AF-D4JVL5-F1
#
_entry.id   AF-D4JVL5-F1
#
_cell.length_a   1.000
_cell.length_b   1.000
_cell.length_c   1.000
_cell.angle_alpha   90.00
_cell.angle_beta   90.00
_cell.angle_gamma   90.00
#
_symmetry.space_group_name_H-M   'P 1'
#
loop_
_entity.id
_entity.type
_entity.pdbx_description
1 polymer ?
#
loop_
_entity_poly.entity_id
_entity_poly.type
_entity_poly.pdbx_seq_one_letter_code
_entity_poly.pdbx_strand_id
1 'polypeptide(L)'
;MNNLQIFNNAQFGEIRTIDENGTVLFCGSDMAKALGYSNTKDALARHCKEDGVVFHDLIDNMGREQHAKFINEGNVYRLITHSKLPAAEQFESWVFDEVLPTIRRNGAYMTDDTLEYALTSPDFLIQLATKLKEEKAKRIELEAQVEQDKPKVLFARAVETAHTSILIGDLAKILKQNGVQTGQKRLFEQLRQDGYLIKGGNSHNMPTQRAMEMGLFEVKESTVNNPDGSIRINRTTKVTGKGQTYFINKYMAV
;
A
#
# COMPACT_ATOMS: atom_id res chain seq x y z
N MET A 1 10.54 8.35 -5.47
CA MET A 1 11.89 8.13 -6.02
C MET A 1 12.73 7.59 -4.89
N ASN A 2 13.01 6.28 -4.88
CA ASN A 2 13.85 5.67 -3.85
C ASN A 2 15.31 5.91 -4.23
N ASN A 3 16.01 6.72 -3.46
CA ASN A 3 17.43 6.99 -3.70
C ASN A 3 18.27 5.87 -3.07
N LEU A 4 18.95 5.10 -3.91
CA LEU A 4 19.96 4.14 -3.47
C LEU A 4 21.13 4.91 -2.83
N GLN A 5 21.44 4.57 -1.58
CA GLN A 5 22.58 5.09 -0.85
C GLN A 5 23.60 3.96 -0.63
N ILE A 6 24.87 4.30 -0.49
CA ILE A 6 25.92 3.32 -0.17
C ILE A 6 26.40 3.64 1.25
N PHE A 7 26.15 2.71 2.17
CA PHE A 7 26.70 2.76 3.51
C PHE A 7 28.09 2.11 3.49
N ASN A 8 29.12 2.86 3.87
CA ASN A 8 30.49 2.37 3.91
C ASN A 8 30.93 2.16 5.36
N ASN A 9 31.37 0.95 5.69
CA ASN A 9 31.88 0.59 7.00
C ASN A 9 33.23 -0.13 6.89
N ALA A 10 34.20 0.24 7.73
CA ALA A 10 35.55 -0.32 7.69
C ALA A 10 35.61 -1.84 7.98
N GLN A 11 34.64 -2.40 8.70
CA GLN A 11 34.55 -3.82 9.04
C GLN A 11 33.63 -4.60 8.08
N PHE A 12 32.58 -3.97 7.57
CA PHE A 12 31.54 -4.64 6.77
C PHE A 12 31.55 -4.28 5.28
N GLY A 13 32.42 -3.36 4.85
CA GLY A 13 32.55 -2.91 3.47
C GLY A 13 31.40 -1.99 3.02
N GLU A 14 31.13 -2.01 1.72
CA GLU A 14 30.07 -1.21 1.08
C GLU A 14 28.76 -1.99 1.05
N ILE A 15 27.74 -1.47 1.73
CA ILE A 15 26.39 -2.02 1.79
C ILE A 15 25.45 -1.04 1.13
N ARG A 16 24.76 -1.48 0.06
CA ARG A 16 23.73 -0.66 -0.58
C ARG A 16 22.49 -0.58 0.32
N THR A 17 21.93 0.60 0.49
CA THR A 17 20.72 0.87 1.26
C THR A 17 19.73 1.69 0.45
N ILE A 18 18.44 1.59 0.81
CA ILE A 18 17.38 2.45 0.28
C ILE A 18 16.57 2.99 1.45
N ASP A 19 16.11 4.23 1.33
CA ASP A 19 15.14 4.81 2.26
C ASP A 19 13.74 4.63 1.68
N GLU A 20 12.87 3.94 2.42
CA GLU A 20 11.46 3.83 2.11
C GLU A 20 10.62 4.32 3.29
N ASN A 21 9.99 5.48 3.12
CA ASN A 21 9.12 6.12 4.13
C ASN A 21 9.80 6.32 5.50
N GLY A 22 11.09 6.66 5.53
CA GLY A 22 11.86 6.84 6.76
C GLY A 22 12.35 5.53 7.38
N THR A 23 12.17 4.40 6.71
CA THR A 23 12.74 3.11 7.07
C THR A 23 13.90 2.80 6.14
N VAL A 24 15.08 2.60 6.70
CA VAL A 24 16.26 2.18 5.93
C VAL A 24 16.18 0.67 5.68
N LEU A 25 16.25 0.26 4.42
CA LEU A 25 16.38 -1.13 4.01
C LEU A 25 17.78 -1.38 3.45
N PHE A 26 18.31 -2.57 3.70
CA PHE A 26 19.68 -2.96 3.39
C PHE A 26 19.69 -4.02 2.28
N CYS A 27 20.61 -3.93 1.34
CA CYS A 27 20.76 -4.96 0.30
C CYS A 27 21.19 -6.28 0.96
N GLY A 28 20.32 -7.28 0.91
CA GLY A 28 20.51 -8.53 1.63
C GLY A 28 21.72 -9.32 1.12
N SER A 29 22.03 -9.24 -0.18
CA SER A 29 23.21 -9.91 -0.73
C SER A 29 24.52 -9.30 -0.24
N ASP A 30 24.55 -7.98 -0.08
CA ASP A 30 25.76 -7.27 0.36
C ASP A 30 25.96 -7.56 1.85
N MET A 31 24.88 -7.49 2.63
CA MET A 31 24.92 -7.86 4.05
C MET A 31 25.37 -9.30 4.27
N ALA A 32 24.80 -10.27 3.55
CA ALA A 32 25.19 -11.66 3.73
C ALA A 32 26.66 -11.90 3.36
N LYS A 33 27.20 -11.21 2.34
CA LYS A 33 28.63 -11.29 2.00
C LYS A 33 29.50 -10.65 3.08
N ALA A 34 29.12 -9.47 3.54
CA ALA A 34 29.82 -8.75 4.62
C ALA A 34 29.88 -9.58 5.91
N LEU A 35 28.85 -10.38 6.17
CA LEU A 35 28.76 -11.30 7.31
C LEU A 35 29.42 -12.67 7.06
N GLY A 36 30.15 -12.84 5.96
CA GLY A 36 30.95 -14.03 5.69
C GLY A 36 30.14 -15.26 5.25
N TYR A 37 28.88 -15.10 4.86
CA TYR A 37 28.09 -16.22 4.33
C TYR A 37 28.56 -16.60 2.93
N SER A 38 28.94 -17.87 2.75
CA SER A 38 29.38 -18.41 1.47
C SER A 38 28.27 -18.45 0.41
N ASN A 39 27.03 -18.75 0.84
CA ASN A 39 25.85 -18.72 -0.02
C ASN A 39 24.84 -17.69 0.51
N THR A 40 24.83 -16.50 -0.10
CA THR A 40 23.99 -15.39 0.31
C THR A 40 22.50 -15.66 0.15
N LYS A 41 22.10 -16.34 -0.94
CA LYS A 41 20.69 -16.65 -1.21
C LYS A 41 20.11 -17.59 -0.15
N ASP A 42 20.91 -18.58 0.22
CA ASP A 42 20.57 -19.57 1.22
C ASP A 42 20.57 -18.96 2.64
N ALA A 43 21.55 -18.12 2.99
CA ALA A 43 21.55 -17.37 4.25
C ALA A 43 20.27 -16.52 4.41
N LEU A 44 19.90 -15.77 3.37
CA LEU A 44 18.67 -14.98 3.36
C LEU A 44 17.43 -15.86 3.50
N ALA A 45 17.38 -17.01 2.82
CA ALA A 45 16.24 -17.92 2.88
C ALA A 45 16.07 -18.59 4.25
N ARG A 46 17.16 -18.89 4.95
CA ARG A 46 17.12 -19.56 6.26
C ARG A 46 16.84 -18.60 7.41
N HIS A 47 17.38 -17.39 7.36
CA HIS A 47 17.45 -16.50 8.52
C HIS A 47 16.51 -15.31 8.44
N CYS A 48 16.12 -14.87 7.24
CA CYS A 48 15.22 -13.72 7.09
C CYS A 48 13.75 -14.13 7.13
N LYS A 49 12.91 -13.30 7.77
CA LYS A 49 11.46 -13.39 7.70
C LYS A 49 10.93 -12.63 6.48
N GLU A 50 9.95 -13.21 5.79
CA GLU A 50 9.37 -12.65 4.56
C GLU A 50 8.81 -11.24 4.73
N ASP A 51 8.16 -10.95 5.88
CA ASP A 51 7.58 -9.64 6.21
C ASP A 51 8.60 -8.49 6.25
N GLY A 52 9.90 -8.81 6.33
CA GLY A 52 10.98 -7.84 6.29
C GLY A 52 11.81 -7.88 5.01
N VAL A 53 11.30 -8.47 3.92
CA VAL A 53 12.00 -8.60 2.63
C VAL A 53 11.21 -7.85 1.55
N VAL A 54 11.89 -6.96 0.83
CA VAL A 54 11.34 -6.20 -0.30
C VAL A 54 12.22 -6.42 -1.53
N PHE A 55 11.62 -6.38 -2.71
CA PHE A 55 12.34 -6.47 -3.98
C PHE A 55 12.37 -5.10 -4.64
N HIS A 56 13.56 -4.69 -5.07
CA HIS A 56 13.72 -3.48 -5.87
C HIS A 56 14.53 -3.77 -7.13
N ASP A 57 14.10 -3.12 -8.21
CA ASP A 57 14.80 -3.13 -9.48
C ASP A 57 15.98 -2.17 -9.38
N LEU A 58 17.18 -2.70 -9.57
CA LEU A 58 18.41 -1.93 -9.61
C LEU A 58 18.97 -2.00 -11.02
N ILE A 59 19.41 -0.87 -11.55
CA ILE A 59 20.23 -0.85 -12.76
C ILE A 59 21.68 -0.95 -12.30
N ASP A 60 22.38 -2.00 -12.70
CA ASP A 60 23.80 -2.14 -12.39
C ASP A 60 24.67 -1.15 -13.18
N ASN A 61 25.94 -1.03 -12.82
CA ASN A 61 26.89 -0.14 -13.51
C ASN A 61 27.10 -0.51 -15.00
N MET A 62 26.62 -1.67 -15.45
CA MET A 62 26.65 -2.14 -16.83
C MET A 62 25.30 -1.95 -17.55
N GLY A 63 24.32 -1.28 -16.92
CA GLY A 63 23.02 -0.96 -17.49
C GLY A 63 22.00 -2.11 -17.46
N ARG A 64 22.23 -3.17 -16.68
CA ARG A 64 21.32 -4.32 -16.59
C ARG A 64 20.35 -4.17 -15.42
N GLU A 65 19.09 -4.48 -15.67
CA GLU A 65 18.09 -4.58 -14.61
C GLU A 65 18.33 -5.84 -13.76
N GLN A 66 18.46 -5.63 -12.45
CA GLN A 66 18.62 -6.67 -11.44
C GLN A 66 17.52 -6.54 -10.39
N HIS A 67 16.80 -7.63 -10.15
CA HIS A 67 15.87 -7.72 -9.04
C HIS A 67 16.64 -8.06 -7.75
N ALA A 68 16.94 -7.05 -6.95
CA ALA A 68 17.68 -7.20 -5.71
C ALA A 68 16.76 -7.32 -4.49
N LYS A 69 17.14 -8.19 -3.55
CA LYS A 69 16.47 -8.31 -2.25
C LYS A 69 17.01 -7.28 -1.29
N PHE A 70 16.12 -6.46 -0.74
CA PHE A 70 16.36 -5.58 0.38
C PHE A 70 15.71 -6.15 1.63
N ILE A 71 16.37 -5.96 2.77
CA ILE A 71 15.96 -6.50 4.06
C ILE A 71 15.88 -5.36 5.08
N ASN A 72 14.89 -5.41 5.97
CA ASN A 72 14.81 -4.48 7.08
C ASN A 72 15.87 -4.79 8.16
N GLU A 73 16.05 -3.84 9.07
CA GLU A 73 17.02 -3.94 10.18
C GLU A 73 16.84 -5.20 11.03
N GLY A 74 15.58 -5.60 11.31
CA GLY A 74 15.31 -6.84 12.03
C GLY A 74 15.84 -8.10 11.35
N ASN A 75 15.86 -8.14 10.01
CA ASN A 75 16.47 -9.22 9.24
C ASN A 75 18.00 -9.11 9.19
N VAL A 76 18.58 -7.90 9.26
CA VAL A 76 20.03 -7.71 9.43
C VAL A 76 20.48 -8.33 10.75
N TYR A 77 19.80 -8.04 11.86
CA TYR A 77 20.13 -8.63 13.16
C TYR A 77 20.05 -10.15 13.15
N ARG A 78 19.06 -10.75 12.49
CA ARG A 78 18.96 -12.22 12.33
C ARG A 78 20.15 -12.82 11.59
N LEU A 79 20.70 -12.12 10.59
CA LEU A 79 21.90 -12.58 9.90
C LEU A 79 23.14 -12.45 10.79
N ILE A 80 23.24 -11.39 11.60
CA ILE A 80 24.37 -11.17 12.51
C ILE A 80 24.42 -12.29 13.56
N THR A 81 23.29 -12.61 14.22
CA THR A 81 23.19 -13.63 15.27
C THR A 81 23.46 -15.07 14.79
N HIS A 82 23.60 -15.29 13.48
CA HIS A 82 23.92 -16.59 12.91
C HIS A 82 25.24 -16.59 12.14
N SER A 83 25.92 -15.44 12.05
CA SER A 83 27.22 -15.33 11.42
C SER A 83 28.29 -15.91 12.34
N LYS A 84 29.34 -16.48 11.73
CA LYS A 84 30.53 -16.99 12.43
C LYS A 84 31.72 -16.04 12.35
N LEU A 85 31.50 -14.80 11.89
CA LEU A 85 32.57 -13.81 11.85
C LEU A 85 32.82 -13.28 13.27
N PRO A 86 34.09 -13.16 13.70
CA PRO A 86 34.41 -12.64 15.03
C PRO A 86 33.77 -11.27 15.34
N ALA A 87 33.68 -10.38 14.35
CA ALA A 87 33.02 -9.08 14.53
C ALA A 87 31.50 -9.20 14.74
N ALA A 88 30.85 -10.18 14.09
CA ALA A 88 29.42 -10.44 14.27
C ALA A 88 29.14 -11.09 15.63
N GLU A 89 29.98 -12.03 16.06
CA GLU A 89 29.90 -12.63 17.40
C GLU A 89 30.13 -11.58 18.50
N GLN A 90 31.09 -10.67 18.33
CA GLN A 90 31.30 -9.55 19.27
C GLN A 90 30.08 -8.64 19.38
N PHE A 91 29.45 -8.30 18.24
CA PHE A 91 28.22 -7.52 18.24
C PHE A 91 27.07 -8.27 18.90
N GLU A 92 26.89 -9.56 18.59
CA GLU A 92 25.88 -10.41 19.23
C GLU A 92 26.05 -10.44 20.75
N SER A 93 27.24 -10.74 21.24
CA SER A 93 27.54 -10.78 22.68
C SER A 93 27.28 -9.43 23.34
N TRP A 94 27.71 -8.33 22.71
CA TRP A 94 27.42 -7.00 23.24
C TRP A 94 25.90 -6.74 23.33
N VAL A 95 25.13 -7.08 22.30
CA VAL A 95 23.66 -6.92 22.33
C VAL A 95 23.02 -7.83 23.39
N PHE A 96 23.44 -9.09 23.48
CA PHE A 96 22.77 -10.12 24.30
C PHE A 96 23.15 -10.07 25.77
N ASP A 97 24.41 -9.75 26.08
CA ASP A 97 24.95 -9.79 27.43
C ASP A 97 24.99 -8.41 28.10
N GLU A 98 25.02 -7.33 27.31
CA GLU A 98 25.07 -5.95 27.82
C GLU A 98 23.78 -5.18 27.53
N VAL A 99 23.41 -5.00 26.26
CA VAL A 99 22.30 -4.11 25.86
C VAL A 99 20.96 -4.62 26.36
N LEU A 100 20.56 -5.84 25.95
CA LEU A 100 19.25 -6.41 26.32
C LEU A 100 19.09 -6.59 27.83
N PRO A 101 20.09 -7.08 28.60
CA PRO A 101 19.98 -7.17 30.05
C PRO A 101 19.90 -5.81 30.73
N THR A 102 20.51 -4.77 30.16
CA THR A 102 20.42 -3.40 30.67
C THR A 102 19.03 -2.83 30.42
N ILE A 103 18.48 -2.96 29.22
CA ILE A 103 17.09 -2.58 28.91
C ILE A 103 16.11 -3.31 29.83
N ARG A 104 16.28 -4.62 30.04
CA ARG A 104 15.40 -5.41 30.92
C ARG A 104 15.41 -4.91 32.37
N ARG A 105 16.58 -4.50 32.88
CA ARG A 105 16.74 -4.04 34.28
C ARG A 105 16.31 -2.60 34.49
N ASN A 106 16.69 -1.72 33.56
CA ASN A 106 16.62 -0.26 33.73
C ASN A 106 15.52 0.39 32.87
N GLY A 107 14.92 -0.35 31.94
CA GLY A 107 13.93 0.15 30.99
C GLY A 107 14.52 0.85 29.77
N ALA A 108 15.83 1.13 29.75
CA ALA A 108 16.54 1.80 28.66
C ALA A 108 18.02 1.39 28.60
N TYR A 109 18.64 1.61 27.44
CA TYR A 109 20.11 1.57 27.23
C TYR A 109 20.55 2.91 26.64
N MET A 110 21.63 3.47 27.15
CA MET A 110 22.26 4.70 26.65
C MET A 110 23.76 4.46 26.61
N THR A 111 24.44 4.99 25.59
CA THR A 111 25.91 5.01 25.59
C THR A 111 26.42 5.95 26.68
N ASP A 112 27.63 5.72 27.18
CA ASP A 112 28.23 6.53 28.25
C ASP A 112 28.25 8.02 27.88
N ASP A 113 28.63 8.36 26.64
CA ASP A 113 28.59 9.73 26.12
C ASP A 113 27.19 10.35 26.18
N THR A 114 26.15 9.57 25.81
CA THR A 114 24.76 10.04 25.84
C THR A 114 24.26 10.21 27.27
N LEU A 115 24.68 9.32 28.18
CA LEU A 115 24.35 9.40 29.60
C LEU A 115 25.01 10.62 30.24
N GLU A 116 26.29 10.86 29.97
CA GLU A 116 27.01 12.05 30.43
C GLU A 116 26.37 13.33 29.87
N TYR A 117 26.03 13.34 28.58
CA TYR A 117 25.33 14.46 27.97
C TYR A 117 23.95 14.70 28.58
N ALA A 118 23.19 13.64 28.86
CA ALA A 118 21.90 13.72 29.53
C ALA A 118 21.98 14.23 30.98
N LEU A 119 23.06 13.87 31.69
CA LEU A 119 23.30 14.33 33.06
C LEU A 119 23.78 15.79 33.12
N THR A 120 24.56 16.22 32.13
CA THR A 120 25.11 17.57 32.05
C THR A 120 24.15 18.56 31.39
N SER A 121 23.18 18.08 30.61
CA SER A 121 22.16 18.88 29.94
C SER A 121 20.75 18.32 30.19
N PRO A 122 20.05 18.77 31.24
CA PRO A 122 18.66 18.37 31.49
C PRO A 122 17.71 18.67 30.30
N ASP A 123 18.00 19.73 29.53
CA ASP A 123 17.23 20.13 28.36
C ASP A 123 17.27 19.08 27.24
N PHE A 124 18.34 18.30 27.14
CA PHE A 124 18.45 17.21 26.15
C PHE A 124 17.35 16.17 26.34
N LEU A 125 17.15 15.70 27.58
CA LEU A 125 16.12 14.72 27.90
C LEU A 125 14.70 15.30 27.67
N ILE A 126 14.50 16.57 28.00
CA ILE A 126 13.21 17.26 27.77
C ILE A 126 12.92 17.37 26.27
N GLN A 127 13.90 17.76 25.46
CA GLN A 127 13.75 17.86 24.00
C GLN A 127 13.49 16.48 23.38
N LEU A 128 14.24 15.46 23.79
CA LEU A 128 14.05 14.09 23.31
C LEU A 128 12.64 13.57 23.63
N ALA A 129 12.18 13.75 24.87
CA ALA A 129 10.84 13.35 25.28
C ALA A 129 9.75 14.13 24.53
N THR A 130 9.96 15.42 24.28
CA THR A 130 9.02 16.27 23.53
C THR A 130 8.92 15.79 22.08
N LYS A 131 10.04 15.54 21.41
CA LYS A 131 10.08 15.02 20.05
C LYS A 131 9.37 13.66 19.93
N LEU A 132 9.63 12.74 20.85
CA LEU A 132 8.95 11.43 20.87
C LEU A 132 7.43 11.56 21.09
N LYS A 133 7.00 12.51 21.94
CA LYS A 133 5.58 12.80 22.15
C LYS A 133 4.93 13.33 20.86
N GLU A 134 5.59 14.24 20.17
CA GLU A 134 5.12 14.81 18.89
C GLU A 134 5.04 13.74 17.80
N GLU A 135 6.07 12.90 17.66
CA GLU A 135 6.07 11.78 16.71
C GLU A 135 4.92 10.80 16.98
N LYS A 136 4.68 10.48 18.26
CA LYS A 136 3.56 9.62 18.64
C LYS A 136 2.20 10.26 18.34
N ALA A 137 2.04 11.55 18.64
CA ALA A 137 0.81 12.27 18.34
C ALA A 137 0.53 12.28 16.83
N LYS A 138 1.56 12.56 16.02
CA LYS A 138 1.47 12.52 14.56
C LYS A 138 1.14 11.12 14.03
N ARG A 139 1.72 10.06 14.61
CA ARG A 139 1.41 8.67 14.24
C ARG A 139 -0.05 8.32 14.53
N ILE A 140 -0.57 8.73 15.68
CA ILE A 140 -1.98 8.51 16.05
C ILE A 140 -2.91 9.26 15.10
N GLU A 141 -2.58 10.51 14.75
CA GLU A 141 -3.36 11.31 13.80
C GLU A 141 -3.37 10.67 12.41
N LEU A 142 -2.20 10.24 11.91
CA LEU A 142 -2.08 9.54 10.63
C LEU A 142 -2.83 8.20 10.64
N GLU A 143 -2.74 7.42 11.71
CA GLU A 143 -3.50 6.16 11.84
C GLU A 143 -5.01 6.42 11.85
N ALA A 144 -5.46 7.45 12.54
CA ALA A 144 -6.87 7.85 12.54
C ALA A 144 -7.33 8.29 11.14
N GLN A 145 -6.50 9.04 10.42
CA GLN A 145 -6.78 9.46 9.04
C GLN A 145 -6.81 8.26 8.08
N VAL A 146 -5.87 7.32 8.22
CA VAL A 146 -5.85 6.08 7.44
C VAL A 146 -7.11 5.25 7.69
N GLU A 147 -7.59 5.13 8.93
CA GLU A 147 -8.82 4.39 9.22
C GLU A 147 -10.06 5.11 8.67
N GLN A 148 -10.10 6.44 8.70
CA GLN A 148 -11.16 7.22 8.04
C GLN A 148 -11.14 7.10 6.51
N ASP A 149 -9.95 7.00 5.90
CA ASP A 149 -9.78 6.91 4.45
C ASP A 149 -9.82 5.46 3.93
N LYS A 150 -9.71 4.46 4.81
CA LYS A 150 -9.87 3.02 4.50
C LYS A 150 -11.11 2.68 3.69
N PRO A 151 -12.33 3.18 3.99
CA PRO A 151 -13.49 2.97 3.13
C PRO A 151 -13.29 3.58 1.74
N LYS A 152 -12.65 4.75 1.60
CA LYS A 152 -12.38 5.39 0.30
C LYS A 152 -11.35 4.60 -0.52
N VAL A 153 -10.33 4.02 0.13
CA VAL A 153 -9.27 3.22 -0.54
C VAL A 153 -9.78 1.85 -0.96
N LEU A 154 -10.51 1.15 -0.10
CA LEU A 154 -11.19 -0.11 -0.45
C LEU A 154 -12.17 0.13 -1.62
N PHE A 155 -12.84 1.27 -1.60
CA PHE A 155 -13.76 1.69 -2.64
C PHE A 155 -13.06 1.98 -3.99
N ALA A 156 -11.95 2.73 -3.99
CA ALA A 156 -11.16 2.99 -5.20
C ALA A 156 -10.72 1.67 -5.86
N ARG A 157 -10.27 0.69 -5.07
CA ARG A 157 -9.85 -0.64 -5.56
C ARG A 157 -11.01 -1.48 -6.11
N ALA A 158 -12.20 -1.40 -5.50
CA ALA A 158 -13.39 -2.11 -5.99
C ALA A 158 -13.89 -1.55 -7.33
N VAL A 159 -13.67 -0.26 -7.58
CA VAL A 159 -14.06 0.40 -8.83
C VAL A 159 -13.02 0.21 -9.93
N GLU A 160 -11.73 0.21 -9.60
CA GLU A 160 -10.62 0.00 -10.54
C GLU A 160 -10.62 -1.42 -11.14
N THR A 161 -11.08 -2.41 -10.38
CA THR A 161 -11.16 -3.82 -10.82
C THR A 161 -12.34 -4.13 -11.75
N ALA A 162 -13.31 -3.22 -11.91
CA ALA A 162 -14.45 -3.41 -12.80
C ALA A 162 -14.16 -2.91 -14.23
N HIS A 163 -13.23 -3.57 -14.95
CA HIS A 163 -12.99 -3.30 -16.37
C HIS A 163 -14.16 -3.69 -17.30
N THR A 164 -15.25 -4.23 -16.75
CA THR A 164 -16.43 -4.69 -17.50
C THR A 164 -17.65 -3.83 -17.23
N SER A 165 -18.50 -3.69 -18.23
CA SER A 165 -19.75 -2.97 -18.12
C SER A 165 -20.82 -3.77 -17.37
N ILE A 166 -21.40 -3.18 -16.33
CA ILE A 166 -22.41 -3.82 -15.48
C ILE A 166 -23.81 -3.27 -15.77
N LEU A 167 -24.84 -4.00 -15.37
CA LEU A 167 -26.21 -3.48 -15.42
C LEU A 167 -26.41 -2.40 -14.35
N ILE A 168 -27.30 -1.44 -14.64
CA ILE A 168 -27.71 -0.42 -13.64
C ILE A 168 -28.26 -1.07 -12.36
N GLY A 169 -28.89 -2.25 -12.48
CA GLY A 169 -29.33 -3.03 -11.31
C GLY A 169 -28.19 -3.52 -10.42
N ASP A 170 -27.05 -3.89 -11.00
CA ASP A 170 -25.88 -4.33 -10.24
C ASP A 170 -25.16 -3.13 -9.62
N LEU A 171 -25.08 -2.00 -10.34
CA LEU A 171 -24.63 -0.73 -9.75
C LEU A 171 -25.48 -0.36 -8.52
N ALA A 172 -26.81 -0.54 -8.58
CA ALA A 172 -27.67 -0.27 -7.44
C ALA A 172 -27.39 -1.17 -6.23
N LYS A 173 -27.02 -2.44 -6.44
CA LYS A 173 -26.60 -3.35 -5.37
C LYS A 173 -25.28 -2.91 -4.74
N ILE A 174 -24.30 -2.54 -5.57
CA ILE A 174 -23.01 -2.02 -5.13
C ILE A 174 -23.22 -0.77 -4.27
N LEU A 175 -24.01 0.19 -4.74
CA LEU A 175 -24.36 1.40 -3.98
C LEU A 175 -24.99 1.06 -2.63
N LYS A 176 -25.92 0.10 -2.60
CA LYS A 176 -26.57 -0.34 -1.35
C LYS A 176 -25.61 -1.02 -0.38
N GLN A 177 -24.70 -1.86 -0.86
CA GLN A 177 -23.68 -2.50 -0.02
C GLN A 177 -22.70 -1.49 0.60
N ASN A 178 -22.50 -0.36 -0.07
CA ASN A 178 -21.62 0.72 0.39
C ASN A 178 -22.36 1.83 1.17
N GLY A 179 -23.57 1.56 1.67
CA GLY A 179 -24.29 2.44 2.58
C GLY A 179 -25.27 3.42 1.93
N VAL A 180 -25.35 3.50 0.60
CA VAL A 180 -26.38 4.30 -0.08
C VAL A 180 -27.71 3.58 -0.01
N GLN A 181 -28.71 4.16 0.64
CA GLN A 181 -30.05 3.56 0.78
C GLN A 181 -30.85 3.62 -0.52
N THR A 182 -30.39 2.94 -1.59
CA THR A 182 -31.02 2.87 -2.91
C THR A 182 -31.34 1.42 -3.32
N GLY A 183 -32.01 1.26 -4.45
CA GLY A 183 -32.30 -0.02 -5.09
C GLY A 183 -32.61 0.20 -6.55
N GLN A 184 -32.64 -0.85 -7.37
CA GLN A 184 -32.70 -0.73 -8.83
C GLN A 184 -33.73 0.29 -9.34
N LYS A 185 -35.00 0.18 -8.92
CA LYS A 185 -36.06 1.12 -9.36
C LYS A 185 -35.77 2.58 -8.96
N ARG A 186 -35.26 2.80 -7.74
CA ARG A 186 -34.90 4.12 -7.22
C ARG A 186 -33.71 4.72 -7.98
N LEU A 187 -32.71 3.90 -8.30
CA LEU A 187 -31.56 4.35 -9.08
C LEU A 187 -31.95 4.72 -10.52
N PHE A 188 -32.79 3.91 -11.19
CA PHE A 188 -33.32 4.27 -12.51
C PHE A 188 -34.07 5.61 -12.49
N GLU A 189 -34.90 5.82 -11.47
CA GLU A 189 -35.62 7.08 -11.29
C GLU A 189 -34.66 8.26 -11.08
N GLN A 190 -33.68 8.11 -10.19
CA GLN A 190 -32.68 9.15 -9.92
C GLN A 190 -31.87 9.50 -11.18
N LEU A 191 -31.41 8.49 -11.92
CA LEU A 191 -30.63 8.71 -13.15
C LEU A 191 -31.46 9.42 -14.24
N ARG A 192 -32.78 9.20 -14.27
CA ARG A 192 -33.70 9.94 -15.14
C ARG A 192 -33.88 11.38 -14.67
N GLN A 193 -34.09 11.59 -13.37
CA GLN A 193 -34.26 12.92 -12.77
C GLN A 193 -33.01 13.79 -13.00
N ASP A 194 -31.82 13.23 -12.81
CA ASP A 194 -30.52 13.87 -13.00
C ASP A 194 -30.12 14.06 -14.49
N GLY A 195 -30.95 13.57 -15.42
CA GLY A 195 -30.74 13.74 -16.87
C GLY A 195 -29.64 12.87 -17.46
N TYR A 196 -29.35 11.71 -16.86
CA TYR A 196 -28.45 10.69 -17.43
C TYR A 196 -29.20 9.69 -18.31
N LEU A 197 -30.46 9.42 -17.98
CA LEU A 197 -31.35 8.55 -18.76
C LEU A 197 -32.57 9.32 -19.28
N ILE A 198 -33.08 8.88 -20.42
CA ILE A 198 -34.27 9.46 -21.05
C ILE A 198 -35.54 9.07 -20.28
N LYS A 199 -36.40 10.07 -20.00
CA LYS A 199 -37.56 9.98 -19.11
C LYS A 199 -38.77 9.24 -19.68
N GLY A 200 -38.92 9.13 -21.00
CA GLY A 200 -40.12 8.55 -21.62
C GLY A 200 -39.97 8.25 -23.12
N GLY A 201 -41.05 7.75 -23.73
CA GLY A 201 -41.10 7.37 -25.14
C GLY A 201 -40.37 6.06 -25.47
N ASN A 202 -40.15 5.83 -26.76
CA ASN A 202 -39.49 4.60 -27.25
C ASN A 202 -38.04 4.44 -26.79
N SER A 203 -37.41 5.52 -26.34
CA SER A 203 -36.03 5.54 -25.82
C SER A 203 -35.98 5.57 -24.29
N HIS A 204 -37.07 5.23 -23.60
CA HIS A 204 -37.10 5.20 -22.13
C HIS A 204 -35.95 4.35 -21.55
N ASN A 205 -35.25 4.88 -20.55
CA ASN A 205 -34.04 4.27 -19.94
C ASN A 205 -32.80 4.16 -20.83
N MET A 206 -32.82 4.72 -22.04
CA MET A 206 -31.61 4.91 -22.84
C MET A 206 -30.79 6.08 -22.29
N PRO A 207 -29.44 6.03 -22.40
CA PRO A 207 -28.60 7.13 -21.96
C PRO A 207 -28.83 8.37 -22.82
N THR A 208 -28.75 9.54 -22.20
CA THR A 208 -28.77 10.81 -22.93
C THR A 208 -27.47 10.98 -23.72
N GLN A 209 -27.51 11.79 -24.78
CA GLN A 209 -26.31 12.09 -25.57
C GLN A 209 -25.16 12.62 -24.69
N ARG A 210 -25.48 13.51 -23.74
CA ARG A 210 -24.53 14.00 -22.72
C ARG A 210 -23.88 12.86 -21.93
N ALA A 211 -24.66 11.88 -21.48
CA ALA A 211 -24.15 10.78 -20.68
C ALA A 211 -23.27 9.81 -21.51
N MET A 212 -23.57 9.67 -22.81
CA MET A 212 -22.75 8.94 -23.77
C MET A 212 -21.41 9.64 -24.04
N GLU A 213 -21.42 10.95 -24.27
CA GLU A 213 -20.20 11.76 -24.50
C GLU A 213 -19.28 11.77 -23.27
N MET A 214 -19.86 11.75 -22.07
CA MET A 214 -19.11 11.56 -20.83
C MET A 214 -18.50 10.15 -20.68
N GLY A 215 -18.92 9.18 -21.50
CA GLY A 215 -18.47 7.79 -21.47
C GLY A 215 -19.00 7.00 -20.27
N LEU A 216 -20.15 7.39 -19.71
CA LEU A 216 -20.70 6.78 -18.49
C LEU A 216 -21.48 5.49 -18.76
N PHE A 217 -22.01 5.35 -19.97
CA PHE A 217 -22.83 4.20 -20.36
C PHE A 217 -22.41 3.65 -21.71
N GLU A 218 -22.77 2.40 -21.93
CA GLU A 218 -22.79 1.76 -23.24
C GLU A 218 -24.16 1.10 -23.46
N VAL A 219 -24.53 0.90 -24.73
CA VAL A 219 -25.78 0.25 -25.11
C VAL A 219 -25.45 -1.11 -25.69
N LYS A 220 -25.98 -2.16 -25.07
CA LYS A 220 -25.94 -3.52 -25.62
C LYS A 220 -27.24 -3.79 -26.38
N GLU A 221 -27.12 -4.20 -27.63
CA GLU A 221 -28.26 -4.68 -28.43
C GLU A 221 -28.33 -6.22 -28.39
N SER A 222 -29.53 -6.77 -28.31
CA SER A 222 -29.78 -8.19 -28.48
C SER A 222 -30.98 -8.41 -29.37
N THR A 223 -30.95 -9.46 -30.19
CA THR A 223 -32.06 -9.86 -31.05
C THR A 223 -32.87 -10.97 -30.37
N VAL A 224 -34.19 -10.87 -30.48
CA VAL A 224 -35.14 -11.89 -30.07
C VAL A 224 -35.96 -12.26 -31.30
N ASN A 225 -35.89 -13.52 -31.69
CA ASN A 225 -36.70 -14.05 -32.79
C ASN A 225 -38.05 -14.47 -32.23
N ASN A 226 -39.12 -13.90 -32.78
CA ASN A 226 -40.47 -14.25 -32.40
C ASN A 226 -40.95 -15.50 -33.16
N PRO A 227 -41.95 -16.24 -32.63
CA PRO A 227 -42.51 -17.42 -33.29
C PRO A 227 -43.14 -17.13 -34.66
N ASP A 228 -43.50 -15.87 -34.92
CA ASP A 228 -44.08 -15.39 -36.19
C ASP A 228 -43.02 -15.06 -37.26
N GLY A 229 -41.73 -15.27 -36.97
CA GLY A 229 -40.60 -14.97 -37.86
C GLY A 229 -40.12 -13.52 -37.83
N SER A 230 -40.76 -12.64 -37.06
CA SER A 230 -40.29 -11.26 -36.86
C SER A 230 -39.10 -11.21 -35.89
N ILE A 231 -38.19 -10.24 -36.10
CA ILE A 231 -37.03 -10.02 -35.24
C ILE A 231 -37.27 -8.76 -34.41
N ARG A 232 -37.22 -8.87 -33.08
CA ARG A 232 -37.26 -7.74 -32.14
C ARG A 232 -35.86 -7.43 -31.62
N ILE A 233 -35.45 -6.17 -31.72
CA ILE A 233 -34.18 -5.69 -31.14
C ILE A 233 -34.48 -5.15 -29.74
N ASN A 234 -33.80 -5.69 -28.74
CA ASN A 234 -33.80 -5.18 -27.38
C ASN A 234 -32.52 -4.37 -27.14
N ARG A 235 -32.67 -3.20 -26.54
CA ARG A 235 -31.55 -2.32 -26.16
C ARG A 235 -31.46 -2.25 -24.65
N THR A 236 -30.26 -2.48 -24.12
CA THR A 236 -30.00 -2.45 -22.67
C THR A 236 -28.87 -1.48 -22.37
N THR A 237 -29.15 -0.49 -21.53
CA THR A 237 -28.14 0.44 -21.02
C THR A 237 -27.31 -0.22 -19.92
N LYS A 238 -25.99 -0.21 -20.10
CA LYS A 238 -25.01 -0.69 -19.13
C LYS A 238 -24.08 0.43 -18.70
N VAL A 239 -23.58 0.34 -17.48
CA VAL A 239 -22.67 1.33 -16.89
C VAL A 239 -21.24 0.88 -17.14
N THR A 240 -20.44 1.73 -17.79
CA THR A 240 -19.02 1.47 -18.04
C THR A 240 -18.22 1.52 -16.73
N GLY A 241 -16.96 1.03 -16.71
CA GLY A 241 -16.10 1.20 -15.52
C GLY A 241 -16.00 2.67 -15.09
N LYS A 242 -15.83 3.58 -16.05
CA LYS A 242 -15.85 5.04 -15.82
C LYS A 242 -17.19 5.52 -15.24
N GLY A 243 -18.31 5.03 -15.76
CA GLY A 243 -19.64 5.33 -15.23
C GLY A 243 -19.84 4.85 -13.80
N GLN A 244 -19.31 3.67 -13.47
CA GLN A 244 -19.36 3.12 -12.12
C GLN A 244 -18.64 4.06 -11.15
N THR A 245 -17.39 4.45 -11.45
CA THR A 245 -16.64 5.44 -10.66
C THR A 245 -17.43 6.74 -10.47
N TYR A 246 -17.99 7.25 -11.56
CA TYR A 246 -18.68 8.54 -11.58
C TYR A 246 -19.95 8.53 -10.70
N PHE A 247 -20.83 7.55 -10.89
CA PHE A 247 -22.11 7.53 -10.15
C PHE A 247 -21.91 7.21 -8.69
N ILE A 248 -20.93 6.38 -8.34
CA ILE A 248 -20.68 6.08 -6.94
C ILE A 248 -20.10 7.30 -6.22
N ASN A 249 -19.12 7.99 -6.81
CA ASN A 249 -18.62 9.27 -6.25
C ASN A 249 -19.76 10.29 -6.10
N LYS A 250 -20.64 10.40 -7.11
CA LYS A 250 -21.75 11.35 -7.08
C LYS A 250 -22.78 11.05 -5.98
N TYR A 251 -23.12 9.79 -5.76
CA TYR A 251 -24.19 9.42 -4.83
C TYR A 251 -23.71 9.06 -3.41
N MET A 252 -22.39 8.98 -3.18
CA MET A 252 -21.79 8.75 -1.85
C MET A 252 -21.15 10.00 -1.23
N ALA A 253 -21.01 11.11 -1.96
CA ALA A 253 -20.40 12.34 -1.44
C ALA A 253 -21.32 13.14 -0.47
N VAL A 254 -22.10 12.44 0.36
CA VAL A 254 -22.99 13.02 1.39
C VAL A 254 -22.51 12.60 2.77
#